data_AF-A0A4Q5V8Z3-F1
#
_entry.id   AF-A0A4Q5V8Z3-F1
#
_cell.length_a   1.000
_cell.length_b   1.000
_cell.length_c   1.000
_cell.angle_alpha   90.00
_cell.angle_beta   90.00
_cell.angle_gamma   90.00
#
_symmetry.space_group_name_H-M   'P 1'
#
loop_
_entity.id
_entity.type
_entity.pdbx_description
1 polymer ?
#
loop_
_entity_poly.entity_id
_entity_poly.type
_entity_poly.pdbx_seq_one_letter_code
_entity_poly.pdbx_strand_id
1 'polypeptide(L)'
;MSDKRKEISVSDKRKTNALSYLDEANRKKPQLLSEYIRSFQCKCLQNPYCTCVGGRLKVLFEGVDGFVALLCVWNGYDGDPIQLHVEHDDRPWADAIYHKIYFSTGMINHFLELKALPQKKLLGYELPRNDIFDNILGIGASAWTISHECSHIFYHINDDFSAKLTSQAVEADADMLAAANVYRILQMFMVSMNDEDVRCLTLYCIFSIIRSLPHDAGWGGHPSTAMRLWFIFTKLATVRKNPKDPPDIYFLTRESKSAAHRLLTCLINCENEYQSLIPGEKTNLLPELKEIIEKETFSPISEQWDEMQDEIRKRVSERKAEH
;
A
#
# COMPACT_ATOMS: atom_id res chain seq x y z
N MET A 1 2.78 61.67 4.31
CA MET A 1 3.31 60.38 3.84
C MET A 1 3.86 59.63 5.04
N SER A 2 3.07 58.72 5.62
CA SER A 2 3.59 57.69 6.53
C SER A 2 2.82 56.40 6.23
N ASP A 3 3.57 55.44 5.70
CA ASP A 3 3.12 54.11 5.33
C ASP A 3 2.64 53.34 6.56
N LYS A 4 1.33 53.05 6.62
CA LYS A 4 0.80 52.00 7.50
C LYS A 4 0.86 50.68 6.74
N ARG A 5 1.99 49.96 6.85
CA ARG A 5 2.04 48.54 6.49
C ARG A 5 1.22 47.74 7.51
N LYS A 6 0.10 47.17 7.06
CA LYS A 6 -0.61 46.11 7.77
C LYS A 6 0.22 44.84 7.68
N GLU A 7 0.81 44.41 8.79
CA GLU A 7 1.26 43.03 8.97
C GLU A 7 0.02 42.13 8.96
N ILE A 8 -0.17 41.38 7.88
CA ILE A 8 -1.09 40.24 7.85
C ILE A 8 -0.27 39.05 8.34
N SER A 9 -0.66 38.49 9.48
CA SER A 9 0.00 37.33 10.08
C SER A 9 -0.05 36.14 9.11
N VAL A 10 1.08 35.48 8.91
CA VAL A 10 1.19 34.24 8.12
C VAL A 10 0.39 33.08 8.76
N SER A 11 -0.10 33.26 9.99
CA SER A 11 -0.93 32.28 10.70
C SER A 11 -2.39 32.22 10.20
N ASP A 12 -2.91 33.29 9.60
CA ASP A 12 -4.31 33.34 9.16
C ASP A 12 -4.55 32.62 7.82
N LYS A 13 -3.52 32.50 6.96
CA LYS A 13 -3.62 31.79 5.67
C LYS A 13 -3.62 30.25 5.80
N ARG A 14 -3.09 29.70 6.90
CA ARG A 14 -3.09 28.24 7.11
C ARG A 14 -4.42 27.72 7.67
N LYS A 15 -5.11 28.52 8.49
CA LYS A 15 -6.45 28.20 8.98
C LYS A 15 -7.53 28.25 7.89
N THR A 16 -7.32 29.03 6.82
CA THR A 16 -8.29 29.14 5.72
C THR A 16 -8.32 27.91 4.81
N ASN A 17 -7.22 27.14 4.71
CA ASN A 17 -7.18 25.93 3.88
C ASN A 17 -7.79 24.71 4.57
N ALA A 18 -7.53 24.47 5.86
CA ALA A 18 -8.08 23.31 6.56
C ALA A 18 -9.62 23.37 6.67
N LEU A 19 -10.18 24.57 6.88
CA LEU A 19 -11.63 24.79 6.90
C LEU A 19 -12.26 24.72 5.51
N SER A 20 -11.56 25.11 4.43
CA SER A 20 -12.07 24.92 3.07
C SER A 20 -12.06 23.45 2.63
N TYR A 21 -11.06 22.66 3.06
CA TYR A 21 -11.06 21.20 2.88
C TYR A 21 -12.18 20.52 3.67
N LEU A 22 -12.46 20.97 4.90
CA LEU A 22 -13.61 20.49 5.68
C LEU A 22 -14.95 20.88 5.04
N ASP A 23 -15.08 22.10 4.50
CA ASP A 23 -16.31 22.56 3.82
C ASP A 23 -16.54 21.88 2.46
N GLU A 24 -15.48 21.50 1.75
CA GLU A 24 -15.56 20.75 0.49
C GLU A 24 -15.81 19.25 0.73
N ALA A 25 -15.18 18.67 1.76
CA ALA A 25 -15.49 17.32 2.28
C ALA A 25 -16.94 17.22 2.79
N ASN A 26 -17.51 18.31 3.33
CA ASN A 26 -18.90 18.36 3.77
C ASN A 26 -19.92 18.43 2.62
N ARG A 27 -19.53 18.78 1.38
CA ARG A 27 -20.46 18.92 0.24
C ARG A 27 -20.82 17.59 -0.43
N LYS A 28 -20.02 16.54 -0.23
CA LYS A 28 -20.33 15.17 -0.63
C LYS A 28 -20.05 14.28 0.58
N LYS A 29 -21.07 13.96 1.39
CA LYS A 29 -20.87 13.07 2.54
C LYS A 29 -20.24 11.75 2.05
N PRO A 30 -19.04 11.38 2.52
CA PRO A 30 -18.44 10.10 2.22
C PRO A 30 -19.40 8.98 2.63
N GLN A 31 -19.45 7.91 1.82
CA GLN A 31 -20.23 6.73 2.14
C GLN A 31 -19.30 5.68 2.73
N LEU A 32 -19.80 4.89 3.70
CA LEU A 32 -19.07 3.72 4.16
C LEU A 32 -18.86 2.77 2.97
N LEU A 33 -17.69 2.16 2.86
CA LEU A 33 -17.38 1.24 1.75
C LEU A 33 -18.41 0.12 1.64
N SER A 34 -18.91 -0.39 2.76
CA SER A 34 -19.98 -1.40 2.79
C SER A 34 -21.31 -0.89 2.22
N GLU A 35 -21.64 0.38 2.44
CA GLU A 35 -22.82 1.04 1.85
C GLU A 35 -22.60 1.31 0.36
N TYR A 36 -21.40 1.78 -0.01
CA TYR A 36 -21.00 2.01 -1.39
C TYR A 36 -21.11 0.72 -2.22
N ILE A 37 -20.59 -0.41 -1.73
CA ILE A 37 -20.71 -1.72 -2.39
C ILE A 37 -22.18 -2.13 -2.53
N ARG A 38 -23.00 -1.96 -1.48
CA ARG A 38 -24.44 -2.27 -1.51
C ARG A 38 -25.22 -1.41 -2.51
N SER A 39 -24.75 -0.19 -2.79
CA SER A 39 -25.39 0.72 -3.75
C SER A 39 -25.36 0.19 -5.19
N PHE A 40 -24.41 -0.70 -5.52
CA PHE A 40 -24.38 -1.39 -6.81
C PHE A 40 -25.47 -2.46 -6.84
N GLN A 41 -26.70 -2.05 -7.18
CA GLN A 41 -27.82 -2.96 -7.38
C GLN A 41 -27.64 -3.80 -8.65
N CYS A 42 -26.77 -4.80 -8.61
CA CYS A 42 -26.79 -5.84 -9.63
C CYS A 42 -27.58 -7.05 -9.11
N LYS A 43 -28.64 -7.41 -9.84
CA LYS A 43 -29.43 -8.64 -9.59
C LYS A 43 -28.58 -9.92 -9.60
N CYS A 44 -27.38 -9.82 -10.12
CA CYS A 44 -26.36 -10.85 -10.21
C CYS A 44 -25.49 -11.03 -8.95
N LEU A 45 -25.62 -10.20 -7.91
CA LEU A 45 -24.76 -10.25 -6.70
C LEU A 45 -24.87 -11.55 -5.88
N GLN A 46 -25.87 -12.37 -6.18
CA GLN A 46 -26.00 -13.74 -5.66
C GLN A 46 -25.11 -14.74 -6.42
N ASN A 47 -24.60 -14.37 -7.58
CA ASN A 47 -23.68 -15.15 -8.38
C ASN A 47 -22.24 -14.61 -8.18
N PRO A 48 -21.36 -15.35 -7.49
CA PRO A 48 -19.96 -14.93 -7.29
C PRO A 48 -19.18 -14.82 -8.62
N TYR A 49 -19.68 -15.46 -9.69
CA TYR A 49 -19.09 -15.43 -11.03
C TYR A 49 -19.54 -14.23 -11.88
N CYS A 50 -20.18 -13.19 -11.30
CA CYS A 50 -20.56 -12.03 -12.10
C CYS A 50 -19.35 -11.19 -12.48
N THR A 51 -19.12 -11.05 -13.79
CA THR A 51 -18.08 -10.19 -14.37
C THR A 51 -18.45 -8.70 -14.42
N CYS A 52 -19.67 -8.36 -14.02
CA CYS A 52 -20.11 -6.99 -13.83
C CYS A 52 -19.32 -6.27 -12.73
N VAL A 53 -19.26 -4.94 -12.81
CA VAL A 53 -18.57 -4.08 -11.82
C VAL A 53 -18.98 -4.41 -10.39
N GLY A 54 -20.29 -4.56 -10.11
CA GLY A 54 -20.78 -4.90 -8.77
C GLY A 54 -20.31 -6.26 -8.25
N GLY A 55 -20.22 -7.28 -9.11
CA GLY A 55 -19.70 -8.59 -8.74
C GLY A 55 -18.21 -8.56 -8.41
N ARG A 56 -17.43 -7.84 -9.23
CA ARG A 56 -15.99 -7.66 -8.99
C ARG A 56 -15.70 -6.85 -7.73
N LEU A 57 -16.44 -5.77 -7.49
CA LEU A 57 -16.33 -4.99 -6.24
C LEU A 57 -16.64 -5.84 -5.01
N LYS A 58 -17.65 -6.71 -5.10
CA LYS A 58 -17.94 -7.67 -4.04
C LYS A 58 -16.74 -8.58 -3.81
N VAL A 59 -16.18 -9.24 -4.82
CA VAL A 59 -15.00 -10.10 -4.63
C VAL A 59 -13.80 -9.35 -4.04
N LEU A 60 -13.59 -8.08 -4.41
CA LEU A 60 -12.47 -7.28 -3.91
C LEU A 60 -12.63 -6.86 -2.45
N PHE A 61 -13.84 -6.52 -2.01
CA PHE A 61 -14.07 -5.88 -0.73
C PHE A 61 -15.02 -6.66 0.20
N GLU A 62 -15.48 -7.83 -0.20
CA GLU A 62 -16.20 -8.76 0.67
C GLU A 62 -15.23 -9.26 1.75
N GLY A 63 -15.60 -9.02 3.01
CA GLY A 63 -14.74 -9.32 4.13
C GLY A 63 -13.66 -8.27 4.41
N VAL A 64 -13.71 -7.09 3.79
CA VAL A 64 -12.75 -6.01 4.05
C VAL A 64 -12.70 -5.61 5.53
N ASP A 65 -13.84 -5.61 6.23
CA ASP A 65 -13.89 -5.37 7.68
C ASP A 65 -13.13 -6.46 8.46
N GLY A 66 -13.27 -7.73 8.04
CA GLY A 66 -12.53 -8.84 8.61
C GLY A 66 -11.03 -8.76 8.31
N PHE A 67 -10.67 -8.25 7.13
CA PHE A 67 -9.30 -7.98 6.77
C PHE A 67 -8.68 -6.87 7.63
N VAL A 68 -9.36 -5.73 7.80
CA VAL A 68 -8.91 -4.65 8.69
C VAL A 68 -8.77 -5.14 10.13
N ALA A 69 -9.73 -5.91 10.64
CA ALA A 69 -9.65 -6.52 11.97
C ALA A 69 -8.42 -7.43 12.10
N LEU A 70 -8.12 -8.24 11.07
CA LEU A 70 -6.94 -9.10 11.03
C LEU A 70 -5.64 -8.29 11.05
N LEU A 71 -5.58 -7.18 10.29
CA LEU A 71 -4.45 -6.25 10.34
C LEU A 71 -4.26 -5.69 11.74
N CYS A 72 -5.33 -5.25 12.42
CA CYS A 72 -5.24 -4.74 13.78
C CYS A 72 -4.67 -5.80 14.74
N VAL A 73 -5.13 -7.05 14.64
CA VAL A 73 -4.63 -8.16 15.48
C VAL A 73 -3.15 -8.45 15.21
N TRP A 74 -2.74 -8.54 13.94
CA TRP A 74 -1.34 -8.83 13.59
C TRP A 74 -0.38 -7.73 14.01
N ASN A 75 -0.85 -6.48 14.03
CA ASN A 75 -0.04 -5.32 14.37
C ASN A 75 -0.22 -4.85 15.82
N GLY A 76 -1.00 -5.59 16.63
CA GLY A 76 -1.23 -5.27 18.04
C GLY A 76 -1.93 -3.93 18.27
N TYR A 77 -2.75 -3.51 17.31
CA TYR A 77 -3.51 -2.27 17.38
C TYR A 77 -4.72 -2.42 18.30
N ASP A 78 -4.80 -1.56 19.32
CA ASP A 78 -5.84 -1.54 20.35
C ASP A 78 -6.66 -0.23 20.36
N GLY A 79 -6.52 0.60 19.33
CA GLY A 79 -7.26 1.86 19.19
C GLY A 79 -8.67 1.71 18.62
N ASP A 80 -9.28 2.84 18.28
CA ASP A 80 -10.64 2.89 17.73
C ASP A 80 -10.79 2.10 16.42
N PRO A 81 -11.98 1.51 16.14
CA PRO A 81 -12.22 0.77 14.91
C PRO A 81 -11.92 1.62 13.65
N ILE A 82 -11.05 1.08 12.80
CA ILE A 82 -10.70 1.71 11.52
C ILE A 82 -11.88 1.59 10.56
N GLN A 83 -12.29 2.71 9.97
CA GLN A 83 -13.41 2.78 9.02
C GLN A 83 -12.91 3.03 7.60
N LEU A 84 -13.54 2.38 6.61
CA LEU A 84 -13.25 2.60 5.20
C LEU A 84 -14.35 3.44 4.55
N HIS A 85 -13.96 4.55 3.93
CA HIS A 85 -14.84 5.52 3.28
C HIS A 85 -14.50 5.62 1.79
N VAL A 86 -15.54 5.86 0.98
CA VAL A 86 -15.36 6.12 -0.46
C VAL A 86 -15.77 7.55 -0.77
N GLU A 87 -14.89 8.25 -1.48
CA GLU A 87 -15.10 9.59 -2.00
C GLU A 87 -15.23 9.59 -3.52
N HIS A 88 -16.13 10.43 -4.04
CA HIS A 88 -16.34 10.59 -5.46
C HIS A 88 -15.32 11.56 -6.08
N ASP A 89 -14.17 11.00 -6.46
CA ASP A 89 -13.09 11.61 -7.24
C ASP A 89 -12.59 10.59 -8.28
N ASP A 90 -12.37 11.03 -9.52
CA ASP A 90 -11.91 10.18 -10.63
C ASP A 90 -10.40 9.93 -10.60
N ARG A 91 -9.63 10.74 -9.87
CA ARG A 91 -8.19 10.55 -9.71
C ARG A 91 -7.92 9.41 -8.72
N PRO A 92 -7.00 8.47 -9.00
CA PRO A 92 -6.69 7.39 -8.06
C PRO A 92 -5.88 7.91 -6.88
N TRP A 93 -6.48 7.89 -5.68
CA TRP A 93 -5.80 8.21 -4.42
C TRP A 93 -6.42 7.44 -3.25
N ALA A 94 -5.63 7.26 -2.20
CA ALA A 94 -6.05 6.79 -0.89
C ALA A 94 -5.33 7.63 0.17
N ASP A 95 -5.97 7.81 1.34
CA ASP A 95 -5.39 8.59 2.44
C ASP A 95 -5.95 8.10 3.78
N ALA A 96 -5.15 8.22 4.83
CA ALA A 96 -5.50 7.88 6.21
C ALA A 96 -5.64 9.16 7.03
N ILE A 97 -6.84 9.46 7.52
CA ILE A 97 -7.09 10.60 8.41
C ILE A 97 -7.76 10.10 9.69
N TYR A 98 -7.08 10.26 10.82
CA TYR A 98 -7.46 9.67 12.10
C TYR A 98 -7.69 8.15 12.00
N HIS A 99 -8.86 7.65 12.41
CA HIS A 99 -9.24 6.23 12.35
C HIS A 99 -10.01 5.89 11.07
N LYS A 100 -9.78 6.63 9.99
CA LYS A 100 -10.52 6.48 8.73
C LYS A 100 -9.55 6.41 7.56
N ILE A 101 -9.82 5.49 6.66
CA ILE A 101 -9.14 5.38 5.37
C ILE A 101 -10.13 5.78 4.29
N TYR A 102 -9.73 6.72 3.45
CA TYR A 102 -10.51 7.23 2.34
C TYR A 102 -9.96 6.65 1.04
N PHE A 103 -10.87 6.21 0.18
CA PHE A 103 -10.56 5.78 -1.19
C PHE A 103 -11.32 6.66 -2.17
N SER A 104 -10.66 7.10 -3.23
CA SER A 104 -11.38 7.67 -4.35
C SER A 104 -12.04 6.58 -5.19
N THR A 105 -13.14 6.93 -5.87
CA THR A 105 -13.73 6.09 -6.92
C THR A 105 -12.72 5.78 -8.04
N GLY A 106 -11.81 6.70 -8.35
CA GLY A 106 -10.71 6.49 -9.29
C GLY A 106 -9.77 5.37 -8.87
N MET A 107 -9.45 5.27 -7.57
CA MET A 107 -8.58 4.21 -7.04
C MET A 107 -9.25 2.84 -7.14
N ILE A 108 -10.54 2.78 -6.81
CA ILE A 108 -11.34 1.56 -6.95
C ILE A 108 -11.40 1.11 -8.42
N ASN A 109 -11.68 2.04 -9.33
CA ASN A 109 -11.69 1.75 -10.77
C ASN A 109 -10.31 1.28 -11.25
N HIS A 110 -9.25 1.90 -10.74
CA HIS A 110 -7.89 1.49 -11.05
C HIS A 110 -7.62 0.02 -10.65
N PHE A 111 -8.01 -0.40 -9.44
CA PHE A 111 -7.89 -1.81 -9.02
C PHE A 111 -8.64 -2.77 -9.94
N LEU A 112 -9.83 -2.36 -10.41
CA LEU A 112 -10.63 -3.14 -11.35
C LEU A 112 -10.03 -3.19 -12.76
N GLU A 113 -9.22 -2.21 -13.14
CA GLU A 113 -8.67 -2.09 -14.50
C GLU A 113 -7.23 -2.60 -14.62
N LEU A 114 -6.60 -3.01 -13.50
CA LEU A 114 -5.27 -3.62 -13.50
C LEU A 114 -5.18 -4.78 -14.49
N LYS A 115 -4.24 -4.68 -15.43
CA LYS A 115 -4.01 -5.70 -16.45
C LYS A 115 -3.05 -6.75 -15.93
N ALA A 116 -3.49 -8.02 -15.99
CA ALA A 116 -2.64 -9.13 -15.63
C ALA A 116 -1.47 -9.29 -16.60
N LEU A 117 -0.25 -9.38 -16.05
CA LEU A 117 0.92 -9.85 -16.76
C LEU A 117 0.82 -11.38 -16.95
N PRO A 118 1.47 -11.96 -17.98
CA PRO A 118 1.43 -13.40 -18.22
C PRO A 118 2.01 -14.20 -17.04
N GLN A 119 1.15 -14.85 -16.24
CA GLN A 119 1.53 -15.57 -15.01
C GLN A 119 2.61 -16.63 -15.25
N LYS A 120 2.54 -17.36 -16.37
CA LYS A 120 3.54 -18.36 -16.75
C LYS A 120 4.96 -17.80 -16.87
N LYS A 121 5.12 -16.52 -17.25
CA LYS A 121 6.45 -15.88 -17.29
C LYS A 121 6.94 -15.47 -15.90
N LEU A 122 6.03 -15.28 -14.95
CA LEU A 122 6.36 -14.90 -13.58
C LEU A 122 6.65 -16.12 -12.69
N LEU A 123 5.77 -17.12 -12.74
CA LEU A 123 5.81 -18.29 -11.85
C LEU A 123 6.38 -19.55 -12.53
N GLY A 124 6.44 -19.58 -13.86
CA GLY A 124 6.80 -20.76 -14.65
C GLY A 124 5.62 -21.69 -14.97
N TYR A 125 4.43 -21.40 -14.43
CA TYR A 125 3.19 -22.14 -14.65
C TYR A 125 1.99 -21.20 -14.65
N GLU A 126 0.86 -21.67 -15.18
CA GLU A 126 -0.41 -20.96 -15.13
C GLU A 126 -1.10 -21.24 -13.78
N LEU A 127 -1.63 -20.21 -13.12
CA LEU A 127 -2.46 -20.43 -11.95
C LEU A 127 -3.80 -21.05 -12.38
N PRO A 128 -4.45 -21.83 -11.50
CA PRO A 128 -5.80 -22.33 -11.75
C PRO A 128 -6.75 -21.17 -12.09
N ARG A 129 -7.62 -21.34 -13.09
CA ARG A 129 -8.65 -20.34 -13.37
C ARG A 129 -9.79 -20.48 -12.36
N ASN A 130 -9.87 -19.54 -11.43
CA ASN A 130 -10.97 -19.39 -10.49
C ASN A 130 -11.10 -17.92 -10.06
N ASP A 131 -12.18 -17.57 -9.36
CA ASP A 131 -12.51 -16.18 -9.01
C ASP A 131 -11.38 -15.46 -8.24
N ILE A 132 -10.66 -16.17 -7.36
CA ILE A 132 -9.55 -15.60 -6.60
C ILE A 132 -8.39 -15.27 -7.52
N PHE A 133 -7.98 -16.21 -8.39
CA PHE A 133 -6.87 -16.01 -9.30
C PHE A 133 -7.18 -15.02 -10.42
N ASP A 134 -8.45 -14.96 -10.86
CA ASP A 134 -8.91 -14.01 -11.86
C ASP A 134 -8.94 -12.57 -11.33
N ASN A 135 -9.10 -12.39 -10.02
CA ASN A 135 -9.09 -11.07 -9.35
C ASN A 135 -7.86 -10.82 -8.47
N ILE A 136 -6.84 -11.69 -8.53
CA ILE A 136 -5.72 -11.67 -7.58
C ILE A 136 -4.99 -10.33 -7.54
N LEU A 137 -4.89 -9.65 -8.69
CA LEU A 137 -4.28 -8.33 -8.78
C LEU A 137 -5.07 -7.28 -8.03
N GLY A 138 -6.39 -7.24 -8.22
CA GLY A 138 -7.23 -6.28 -7.51
C GLY A 138 -7.28 -6.58 -6.01
N ILE A 139 -7.33 -7.87 -5.63
CA ILE A 139 -7.28 -8.29 -4.22
C ILE A 139 -5.94 -7.86 -3.60
N GLY A 140 -4.82 -8.15 -4.26
CA GLY A 140 -3.50 -7.77 -3.76
C GLY A 140 -3.28 -6.25 -3.73
N ALA A 141 -3.76 -5.53 -4.73
CA ALA A 141 -3.68 -4.07 -4.79
C ALA A 141 -4.51 -3.41 -3.69
N SER A 142 -5.78 -3.80 -3.53
CA SER A 142 -6.64 -3.29 -2.47
C SER A 142 -6.10 -3.65 -1.08
N ALA A 143 -5.64 -4.88 -0.88
CA ALA A 143 -5.05 -5.31 0.38
C ALA A 143 -3.78 -4.53 0.73
N TRP A 144 -2.91 -4.29 -0.26
CA TRP A 144 -1.71 -3.48 -0.09
C TRP A 144 -2.07 -2.04 0.27
N THR A 145 -2.96 -1.38 -0.49
CA THR A 145 -3.33 0.02 -0.22
C THR A 145 -3.99 0.17 1.14
N ILE A 146 -4.98 -0.67 1.50
CA ILE A 146 -5.60 -0.64 2.84
C ILE A 146 -4.54 -0.86 3.92
N SER A 147 -3.63 -1.82 3.74
CA SER A 147 -2.60 -2.08 4.74
C SER A 147 -1.58 -0.96 4.86
N HIS A 148 -1.28 -0.26 3.75
CA HIS A 148 -0.41 0.92 3.74
C HIS A 148 -1.04 2.01 4.59
N GLU A 149 -2.28 2.39 4.29
CA GLU A 149 -3.01 3.42 5.02
C GLU A 149 -3.26 3.04 6.49
N CYS A 150 -3.55 1.77 6.79
CA CYS A 150 -3.64 1.29 8.17
C CYS A 150 -2.36 1.53 8.97
N SER A 151 -1.18 1.39 8.35
CA SER A 151 0.09 1.58 9.05
C SER A 151 0.27 3.03 9.53
N HIS A 152 -0.18 4.01 8.73
CA HIS A 152 -0.20 5.42 9.12
C HIS A 152 -1.09 5.66 10.34
N ILE A 153 -2.22 4.94 10.44
CA ILE A 153 -3.10 4.97 11.61
C ILE A 153 -2.44 4.32 12.82
N PHE A 154 -1.78 3.16 12.65
CA PHE A 154 -1.13 2.43 13.74
C PHE A 154 -0.05 3.25 14.43
N TYR A 155 0.67 4.07 13.65
CA TYR A 155 1.74 4.92 14.16
C TYR A 155 1.27 6.34 14.52
N HIS A 156 0.01 6.69 14.25
CA HIS A 156 -0.57 8.01 14.49
C HIS A 156 0.25 9.16 13.87
N ILE A 157 0.77 8.96 12.66
CA ILE A 157 1.76 9.89 12.06
C ILE A 157 1.14 11.19 11.53
N ASN A 158 -0.19 11.28 11.49
CA ASN A 158 -0.92 12.37 10.85
C ASN A 158 -0.74 13.76 11.48
N ASP A 159 -0.15 13.89 12.67
CA ASP A 159 -0.23 15.16 13.40
C ASP A 159 1.08 15.99 13.46
N ASP A 160 2.30 15.47 13.27
CA ASP A 160 3.50 16.31 13.60
C ASP A 160 4.86 16.00 12.92
N PHE A 161 4.98 15.04 12.01
CA PHE A 161 6.28 14.73 11.39
C PHE A 161 6.59 15.64 10.19
N SER A 162 7.00 16.88 10.44
CA SER A 162 7.13 17.93 9.43
C SER A 162 8.38 17.89 8.54
N ALA A 163 9.27 16.90 8.68
CA ALA A 163 10.49 16.79 7.88
C ALA A 163 10.33 15.82 6.70
N LYS A 164 10.76 16.24 5.50
CA LYS A 164 10.60 15.46 4.26
C LYS A 164 11.22 14.05 4.32
N LEU A 165 12.38 13.93 4.96
CA LEU A 165 13.09 12.64 5.10
C LEU A 165 12.39 11.71 6.11
N THR A 166 11.93 12.27 7.23
CA THR A 166 11.05 11.61 8.20
C THR A 166 9.77 11.09 7.55
N SER A 167 9.17 11.84 6.62
CA SER A 167 8.03 11.37 5.82
C SER A 167 8.41 10.19 4.91
N GLN A 168 9.59 10.19 4.29
CA GLN A 168 10.03 9.06 3.44
C GLN A 168 10.30 7.78 4.23
N ALA A 169 10.87 7.87 5.44
CA ALA A 169 11.09 6.71 6.30
C ALA A 169 9.77 6.07 6.75
N VAL A 170 8.78 6.89 7.08
CA VAL A 170 7.43 6.44 7.39
C VAL A 170 6.79 5.73 6.20
N GLU A 171 6.83 6.36 5.02
CA GLU A 171 6.26 5.77 3.81
C GLU A 171 6.95 4.44 3.43
N ALA A 172 8.26 4.34 3.66
CA ALA A 172 9.01 3.10 3.48
C ALA A 172 8.58 2.01 4.46
N ASP A 173 8.39 2.33 5.75
CA ASP A 173 7.90 1.36 6.72
C ASP A 173 6.46 0.92 6.41
N ALA A 174 5.60 1.86 6.01
CA ALA A 174 4.25 1.59 5.54
C ALA A 174 4.24 0.61 4.36
N ASP A 175 5.08 0.84 3.35
CA ASP A 175 5.26 -0.05 2.20
C ASP A 175 5.69 -1.46 2.63
N MET A 176 6.68 -1.55 3.53
CA MET A 176 7.19 -2.83 4.04
C MET A 176 6.15 -3.58 4.88
N LEU A 177 5.43 -2.88 5.75
CA LEU A 177 4.40 -3.49 6.58
C LEU A 177 3.25 -4.00 5.72
N ALA A 178 2.81 -3.20 4.75
CA ALA A 178 1.81 -3.57 3.77
C ALA A 178 2.24 -4.80 2.97
N ALA A 179 3.48 -4.85 2.48
CA ALA A 179 4.00 -6.02 1.77
C ALA A 179 3.98 -7.29 2.61
N ALA A 180 4.38 -7.20 3.89
CA ALA A 180 4.33 -8.34 4.79
C ALA A 180 2.90 -8.83 5.03
N ASN A 181 1.95 -7.91 5.24
CA ASN A 181 0.55 -8.25 5.45
C ASN A 181 -0.07 -8.91 4.21
N VAL A 182 0.16 -8.37 3.01
CA VAL A 182 -0.31 -9.01 1.77
C VAL A 182 0.28 -10.40 1.59
N TYR A 183 1.58 -10.58 1.88
CA TYR A 183 2.20 -11.91 1.86
C TYR A 183 1.50 -12.88 2.83
N ARG A 184 1.15 -12.45 4.05
CA ARG A 184 0.43 -13.31 5.02
C ARG A 184 -0.95 -13.68 4.54
N ILE A 185 -1.69 -12.74 3.97
CA ILE A 185 -3.01 -12.99 3.40
C ILE A 185 -2.91 -14.03 2.27
N LEU A 186 -2.00 -13.81 1.32
CA LEU A 186 -1.80 -14.73 0.22
C LEU A 186 -1.31 -16.10 0.70
N GLN A 187 -0.45 -16.15 1.71
CA GLN A 187 -0.03 -17.41 2.33
C GLN A 187 -1.21 -18.18 2.96
N MET A 188 -2.21 -17.49 3.53
CA MET A 188 -3.41 -18.11 4.06
C MET A 188 -4.33 -18.67 2.96
N PHE A 189 -4.46 -17.96 1.84
CA PHE A 189 -5.29 -18.42 0.72
C PHE A 189 -4.59 -19.47 -0.16
N MET A 190 -3.27 -19.43 -0.25
CA MET A 190 -2.45 -20.23 -1.17
C MET A 190 -1.70 -21.35 -0.44
N VAL A 191 -2.38 -22.09 0.45
CA VAL A 191 -1.78 -23.10 1.33
C VAL A 191 -1.00 -24.18 0.58
N SER A 192 -1.38 -24.47 -0.68
CA SER A 192 -0.72 -25.47 -1.52
C SER A 192 0.43 -24.92 -2.36
N MET A 193 0.63 -23.60 -2.42
CA MET A 193 1.74 -23.00 -3.15
C MET A 193 3.02 -23.04 -2.31
N ASN A 194 4.16 -23.17 -2.97
CA ASN A 194 5.44 -23.02 -2.27
C ASN A 194 5.62 -21.57 -1.81
N ASP A 195 6.40 -21.38 -0.75
CA ASP A 195 6.54 -20.08 -0.09
C ASP A 195 7.12 -19.00 -1.01
N GLU A 196 8.07 -19.37 -1.86
CA GLU A 196 8.72 -18.46 -2.80
C GLU A 196 7.75 -17.96 -3.88
N ASP A 197 6.87 -18.81 -4.40
CA ASP A 197 5.85 -18.43 -5.37
C ASP A 197 4.79 -17.51 -4.75
N VAL A 198 4.44 -17.71 -3.47
CA VAL A 198 3.56 -16.77 -2.74
C VAL A 198 4.23 -15.41 -2.62
N ARG A 199 5.53 -15.34 -2.33
CA ARG A 199 6.28 -14.07 -2.30
C ARG A 199 6.34 -13.42 -3.68
N CYS A 200 6.58 -14.20 -4.74
CA CYS A 200 6.54 -13.69 -6.12
C CYS A 200 5.17 -13.15 -6.49
N LEU A 201 4.09 -13.86 -6.15
CA LEU A 201 2.72 -13.41 -6.38
C LEU A 201 2.42 -12.12 -5.61
N THR A 202 2.91 -12.01 -4.37
CA THR A 202 2.82 -10.80 -3.56
C THR A 202 3.53 -9.62 -4.22
N LEU A 203 4.80 -9.81 -4.60
CA LEU A 203 5.60 -8.80 -5.27
C LEU A 203 4.95 -8.37 -6.58
N TYR A 204 4.43 -9.31 -7.36
CA TYR A 204 3.74 -9.03 -8.61
C TYR A 204 2.49 -8.17 -8.40
N CYS A 205 1.64 -8.49 -7.42
CA CYS A 205 0.45 -7.68 -7.14
C CYS A 205 0.82 -6.25 -6.76
N ILE A 206 1.81 -6.09 -5.87
CA ILE A 206 2.27 -4.78 -5.40
C ILE A 206 2.98 -4.00 -6.51
N PHE A 207 3.80 -4.68 -7.31
CA PHE A 207 4.43 -4.11 -8.49
C PHE A 207 3.38 -3.53 -9.43
N SER A 208 2.34 -4.32 -9.77
CA SER A 208 1.30 -3.89 -10.71
C SER A 208 0.64 -2.59 -10.27
N ILE A 209 0.29 -2.43 -8.98
CA ILE A 209 -0.34 -1.21 -8.49
C ILE A 209 0.64 -0.03 -8.43
N ILE A 210 1.81 -0.18 -7.80
CA ILE A 210 2.76 0.94 -7.65
C ILE A 210 3.21 1.44 -9.02
N ARG A 211 3.45 0.53 -9.96
CA ARG A 211 3.94 0.85 -11.30
C ARG A 211 2.90 1.56 -12.17
N SER A 212 1.62 1.26 -12.00
CA SER A 212 0.53 1.81 -12.81
C SER A 212 -0.14 3.05 -12.23
N LEU A 213 0.15 3.42 -10.99
CA LEU A 213 -0.32 4.67 -10.42
C LEU A 213 0.32 5.86 -11.16
N PRO A 214 -0.45 6.92 -11.47
CA PRO A 214 0.11 8.10 -12.09
C PRO A 214 1.20 8.67 -11.19
N HIS A 215 2.43 8.74 -11.70
CA HIS A 215 3.55 9.39 -11.02
C HIS A 215 3.33 10.91 -11.04
N ASP A 216 2.46 11.40 -10.17
CA ASP A 216 2.40 12.82 -9.90
C ASP A 216 3.70 13.20 -9.17
N ALA A 217 4.61 13.85 -9.89
CA ALA A 217 5.92 14.30 -9.44
C ALA A 217 5.90 15.34 -8.28
N GLY A 218 4.84 15.36 -7.46
CA GLY A 218 4.56 16.41 -6.47
C GLY A 218 3.83 15.99 -5.20
N TRP A 219 3.44 14.73 -4.99
CA TRP A 219 2.91 14.27 -3.70
C TRP A 219 4.08 14.00 -2.75
N GLY A 220 4.57 15.07 -2.11
CA GLY A 220 5.94 15.27 -1.65
C GLY A 220 6.49 14.43 -0.49
N GLY A 221 5.93 13.24 -0.21
CA GLY A 221 6.37 12.35 0.87
C GLY A 221 6.91 10.98 0.43
N HIS A 222 6.42 10.41 -0.67
CA HIS A 222 6.80 9.04 -1.05
C HIS A 222 8.22 8.96 -1.65
N PRO A 223 8.96 7.86 -1.40
CA PRO A 223 10.17 7.52 -2.16
C PRO A 223 9.89 7.30 -3.65
N SER A 224 10.95 7.27 -4.49
CA SER A 224 10.80 6.89 -5.90
C SER A 224 10.24 5.47 -6.04
N THR A 225 9.59 5.18 -7.16
CA THR A 225 8.98 3.85 -7.40
C THR A 225 10.01 2.72 -7.31
N ALA A 226 11.21 2.92 -7.86
CA ALA A 226 12.29 1.94 -7.73
C ALA A 226 12.68 1.72 -6.26
N MET A 227 12.79 2.79 -5.48
CA MET A 227 13.11 2.70 -4.05
C MET A 227 12.02 1.97 -3.25
N ARG A 228 10.75 2.29 -3.49
CA ARG A 228 9.61 1.58 -2.85
C ARG A 228 9.66 0.09 -3.15
N LEU A 229 9.82 -0.27 -4.43
CA LEU A 229 9.92 -1.68 -4.85
C LEU A 229 11.13 -2.39 -4.25
N TRP A 230 12.25 -1.68 -4.04
CA TRP A 230 13.41 -2.22 -3.35
C TRP A 230 13.13 -2.54 -1.88
N PHE A 231 12.41 -1.67 -1.15
CA PHE A 231 11.99 -1.96 0.22
C PHE A 231 11.06 -3.16 0.30
N ILE A 232 10.07 -3.21 -0.59
CA ILE A 232 9.13 -4.33 -0.69
C ILE A 232 9.87 -5.63 -1.01
N PHE A 233 10.78 -5.62 -1.98
CA PHE A 233 11.65 -6.75 -2.31
C PHE A 233 12.43 -7.23 -1.07
N THR A 234 13.11 -6.32 -0.38
CA THR A 234 13.94 -6.65 0.78
C THR A 234 13.09 -7.24 1.90
N LYS A 235 11.93 -6.64 2.19
CA LYS A 235 10.99 -7.16 3.18
C LYS A 235 10.49 -8.55 2.81
N LEU A 236 10.07 -8.75 1.57
CA LEU A 236 9.58 -10.04 1.08
C LEU A 236 10.67 -11.09 1.01
N ALA A 237 11.94 -10.74 0.93
CA ALA A 237 13.03 -11.72 0.92
C ALA A 237 13.51 -12.07 2.34
N THR A 238 13.28 -11.20 3.32
CA THR A 238 13.74 -11.35 4.71
C THR A 238 12.64 -11.78 5.70
N VAL A 239 11.36 -11.61 5.36
CA VAL A 239 10.23 -12.04 6.21
C VAL A 239 10.25 -13.56 6.39
N ARG A 240 10.16 -14.02 7.64
CA ARG A 240 10.26 -15.45 7.97
C ARG A 240 8.91 -16.13 7.84
N LYS A 241 8.89 -17.41 7.46
CA LYS A 241 7.65 -18.20 7.41
C LYS A 241 6.96 -18.24 8.76
N ASN A 242 7.70 -18.48 9.84
CA ASN A 242 7.21 -18.34 11.21
C ASN A 242 7.31 -16.85 11.64
N PRO A 243 6.20 -16.18 11.98
CA PRO A 243 6.22 -14.78 12.43
C PRO A 243 7.03 -14.55 13.71
N LYS A 244 7.33 -15.60 14.48
CA LYS A 244 8.12 -15.50 15.73
C LYS A 244 9.63 -15.46 15.49
N ASP A 245 10.09 -15.85 14.30
CA ASP A 245 11.51 -15.84 13.98
C ASP A 245 11.93 -14.42 13.56
N PRO A 246 13.11 -13.94 13.99
CA PRO A 246 13.59 -12.63 13.59
C PRO A 246 13.86 -12.55 12.08
N PRO A 247 13.67 -11.38 11.44
CA PRO A 247 13.97 -11.21 10.02
C PRO A 247 15.47 -11.41 9.75
N ASP A 248 15.79 -12.03 8.60
CA ASP A 248 17.17 -12.27 8.17
C ASP A 248 17.67 -11.10 7.28
N ILE A 249 17.84 -9.92 7.90
CA ILE A 249 18.13 -8.66 7.21
C ILE A 249 19.43 -8.68 6.38
N TYR A 250 20.35 -9.59 6.71
CA TYR A 250 21.64 -9.74 6.02
C TYR A 250 21.67 -10.91 5.04
N PHE A 251 20.52 -11.54 4.77
CA PHE A 251 20.40 -12.68 3.84
C PHE A 251 21.40 -13.81 4.16
N LEU A 252 21.60 -14.15 5.44
CA LEU A 252 22.58 -15.13 5.85
C LEU A 252 22.09 -16.56 5.62
N THR A 253 20.78 -16.79 5.75
CA THR A 253 20.14 -18.08 5.62
C THR A 253 19.97 -18.51 4.17
N ARG A 254 19.96 -19.82 3.92
CA ARG A 254 19.74 -20.38 2.57
C ARG A 254 18.38 -19.96 2.02
N GLU A 255 17.37 -19.94 2.89
CA GLU A 255 16.00 -19.59 2.57
C GLU A 255 15.91 -18.14 2.08
N SER A 256 16.48 -17.18 2.80
CA SER A 256 16.45 -15.77 2.39
C SER A 256 17.26 -15.50 1.12
N LYS A 257 18.39 -16.18 0.92
CA LYS A 257 19.14 -16.10 -0.35
C LYS A 257 18.34 -16.64 -1.54
N SER A 258 17.66 -17.76 -1.35
CA SER A 258 16.82 -18.39 -2.37
C SER A 258 15.62 -17.49 -2.72
N ALA A 259 14.94 -16.97 -1.70
CA ALA A 259 13.84 -16.03 -1.87
C ALA A 259 14.29 -14.75 -2.58
N ALA A 260 15.41 -14.15 -2.19
CA ALA A 260 15.96 -12.96 -2.84
C ALA A 260 16.25 -13.19 -4.32
N HIS A 261 16.89 -14.30 -4.67
CA HIS A 261 17.16 -14.65 -6.07
C HIS A 261 15.85 -14.76 -6.87
N ARG A 262 14.88 -15.52 -6.35
CA ARG A 262 13.60 -15.77 -7.01
C ARG A 262 12.79 -14.49 -7.19
N LEU A 263 12.74 -13.65 -6.16
CA LEU A 263 12.07 -12.34 -6.19
C LEU A 263 12.72 -11.39 -7.18
N LEU A 264 14.05 -11.41 -7.31
CA LEU A 264 14.76 -10.54 -8.25
C LEU A 264 14.42 -10.93 -9.69
N THR A 265 14.42 -12.22 -10.00
CA THR A 265 13.94 -12.72 -11.29
C THR A 265 12.49 -12.32 -11.56
N CYS A 266 11.62 -12.44 -10.55
CA CYS A 266 10.22 -12.03 -10.65
C CYS A 266 10.09 -10.52 -10.95
N LEU A 267 10.83 -9.66 -10.25
CA LEU A 267 10.82 -8.21 -10.46
C LEU A 267 11.26 -7.84 -11.88
N ILE A 268 12.35 -8.44 -12.35
CA ILE A 268 12.86 -8.25 -13.72
C ILE A 268 11.80 -8.66 -14.75
N ASN A 269 11.14 -9.80 -14.55
CA ASN A 269 10.09 -10.26 -15.45
C ASN A 269 8.87 -9.34 -15.42
N CYS A 270 8.48 -8.84 -14.24
CA CYS A 270 7.38 -7.88 -14.12
C CYS A 270 7.65 -6.61 -14.93
N GLU A 271 8.84 -6.01 -14.78
CA GLU A 271 9.22 -4.80 -15.50
C GLU A 271 9.33 -5.05 -17.01
N ASN A 272 9.96 -6.14 -17.45
CA ASN A 272 10.05 -6.48 -18.87
C ASN A 272 8.68 -6.65 -19.52
N GLU A 273 7.75 -7.34 -18.85
CA GLU A 273 6.39 -7.52 -19.37
C GLU A 273 5.60 -6.21 -19.35
N TYR A 274 5.74 -5.39 -18.30
CA TYR A 274 5.10 -4.08 -18.22
C TYR A 274 5.52 -3.17 -19.38
N GLN A 275 6.83 -3.07 -19.65
CA GLN A 275 7.39 -2.32 -20.79
C GLN A 275 6.83 -2.82 -22.13
N SER A 276 6.59 -4.14 -22.25
CA SER A 276 6.04 -4.71 -23.49
C SER A 276 4.55 -4.42 -23.69
N LEU A 277 3.79 -4.22 -22.62
CA LEU A 277 2.34 -3.98 -22.65
C LEU A 277 1.95 -2.51 -22.84
N ILE A 278 2.85 -1.57 -22.55
CA ILE A 278 2.59 -0.14 -22.66
C ILE A 278 3.60 0.48 -23.65
N PRO A 279 3.35 0.36 -24.97
CA PRO A 279 4.24 0.92 -25.99
C PRO A 279 4.40 2.43 -25.79
N GLY A 280 5.65 2.88 -25.61
CA GLY A 280 5.98 4.29 -25.40
C GLY A 280 6.14 4.72 -23.94
N GLU A 281 5.99 3.79 -22.98
CA GLU A 281 6.49 3.99 -21.62
C GLU A 281 8.00 4.27 -21.68
N LYS A 282 8.43 5.37 -21.05
CA LYS A 282 9.83 5.83 -21.11
C LYS A 282 10.60 5.51 -19.84
N THR A 283 9.88 5.18 -18.76
CA THR A 283 10.48 4.93 -17.46
C THR A 283 10.81 3.44 -17.33
N ASN A 284 12.09 3.08 -17.38
CA ASN A 284 12.56 1.73 -17.07
C ASN A 284 13.14 1.74 -15.66
N LEU A 285 12.61 0.91 -14.77
CA LEU A 285 13.02 0.88 -13.37
C LEU A 285 14.32 0.11 -13.12
N LEU A 286 14.74 -0.80 -14.02
CA LEU A 286 15.90 -1.67 -13.78
C LEU A 286 17.23 -0.92 -13.59
N PRO A 287 17.55 0.13 -14.38
CA PRO A 287 18.76 0.92 -14.15
C PRO A 287 18.77 1.62 -12.79
N GLU A 288 17.64 2.20 -12.36
CA GLU A 288 17.52 2.88 -11.06
C GLU A 288 17.63 1.86 -9.90
N LEU A 289 16.97 0.71 -10.01
CA LEU A 289 17.11 -0.39 -9.05
C LEU A 289 18.56 -0.86 -8.92
N LYS A 290 19.26 -1.01 -10.04
CA LYS A 290 20.68 -1.39 -10.04
C LYS A 290 21.53 -0.35 -9.28
N GLU A 291 21.29 0.93 -9.53
CA GLU A 291 21.99 2.01 -8.83
C GLU A 291 21.71 2.00 -7.32
N ILE A 292 20.45 1.77 -6.91
CA ILE A 292 20.05 1.64 -5.50
C ILE A 292 20.82 0.51 -4.81
N ILE A 293 20.90 -0.65 -5.48
CA ILE A 293 21.60 -1.85 -4.99
C ILE A 293 23.11 -1.59 -4.85
N GLU A 294 23.74 -1.02 -5.88
CA GLU A 294 25.19 -0.76 -5.90
C GLU A 294 25.63 0.27 -4.85
N LYS A 295 24.74 1.22 -4.51
CA LYS A 295 25.04 2.28 -3.54
C LYS A 295 24.71 1.90 -2.09
N GLU A 296 24.18 0.71 -1.83
CA GLU A 296 23.71 0.28 -0.50
C GLU A 296 22.81 1.35 0.17
N THR A 297 21.95 2.00 -0.61
CA THR A 297 21.12 3.16 -0.18
C THR A 297 20.06 2.82 0.88
N PHE A 298 20.10 1.62 1.45
CA PHE A 298 19.30 1.20 2.59
C PHE A 298 19.70 1.95 3.89
N SER A 299 20.98 2.27 4.06
CA SER A 299 21.52 2.85 5.32
C SER A 299 20.78 4.11 5.78
N PRO A 300 20.57 5.15 4.93
CA PRO A 300 20.03 6.42 5.42
C PRO A 300 18.57 6.36 5.87
N ILE A 301 17.76 5.48 5.27
CA ILE A 301 16.33 5.33 5.61
C ILE A 301 16.18 4.41 6.83
N SER A 302 17.01 3.36 6.93
CA SER A 302 17.07 2.52 8.12
C SER A 302 17.54 3.29 9.36
N GLU A 303 18.59 4.10 9.23
CA GLU A 303 19.11 4.95 10.32
C GLU A 303 18.04 5.94 10.79
N GLN A 304 17.30 6.58 9.88
CA GLN A 304 16.21 7.48 10.24
C GLN A 304 15.05 6.77 10.92
N TRP A 305 14.72 5.56 10.47
CA TRP A 305 13.71 4.75 11.15
C TRP A 305 14.16 4.40 12.58
N ASP A 306 15.41 4.02 12.77
CA ASP A 306 15.96 3.72 14.10
C ASP A 306 15.88 4.96 15.02
N GLU A 307 16.15 6.16 14.51
CA GLU A 307 15.98 7.43 15.23
C GLU A 307 14.51 7.73 15.58
N MET A 308 13.57 7.42 14.68
CA MET A 308 12.14 7.69 14.86
C MET A 308 11.44 6.65 15.72
N GLN A 309 11.89 5.40 15.70
CA GLN A 309 11.18 4.27 16.28
C GLN A 309 11.00 4.46 17.79
N ASP A 310 11.99 5.03 18.48
CA ASP A 310 11.90 5.29 19.92
C ASP A 310 10.87 6.38 20.24
N GLU A 311 10.78 7.43 19.43
CA GLU A 311 9.76 8.48 19.57
C GLU A 311 8.36 7.93 19.28
N ILE A 312 8.19 7.11 18.24
CA ILE A 312 6.92 6.44 17.92
C ILE A 312 6.51 5.53 19.09
N ARG A 313 7.42 4.68 19.59
CA ARG A 313 7.16 3.79 20.73
C ARG A 313 6.76 4.57 21.98
N LYS A 314 7.44 5.69 22.24
CA LYS A 314 7.13 6.58 23.37
C LYS A 314 5.71 7.14 23.25
N ARG A 315 5.34 7.71 22.11
CA ARG A 315 3.98 8.26 21.87
C ARG A 315 2.89 7.20 21.99
N VAL A 316 3.12 6.01 21.44
CA VAL A 316 2.21 4.86 21.59
C VAL A 316 2.04 4.49 23.06
N SER A 317 3.13 4.50 23.84
CA SER A 317 3.10 4.16 25.27
C SER A 317 2.39 5.23 26.12
N GLU A 318 2.61 6.52 25.83
CA GLU A 318 1.97 7.63 26.52
C GLU A 318 0.44 7.59 26.36
N ARG A 319 -0.08 7.34 25.15
CA ARG A 319 -1.53 7.20 24.94
C ARG A 319 -2.13 5.98 25.61
N LYS A 320 -1.43 4.85 25.64
CA LYS A 320 -1.90 3.67 26.40
C LYS A 320 -2.06 3.97 27.89
N ALA A 321 -1.41 5.00 28.42
CA ALA A 321 -1.58 5.45 29.79
C ALA A 321 -2.73 6.48 29.96
N GLU A 322 -3.23 7.09 28.88
CA GLU A 322 -4.34 8.06 28.90
C GLU A 322 -5.74 7.42 28.87
N HIS A 323 -5.82 6.13 28.49
CA HIS A 323 -7.05 5.34 28.37
C HIS A 323 -7.20 4.29 29.48
#